data_AF-M2QLQ2-F1
#
_entry.id   AF-M2QLQ2-F1
#
_cell.length_a   1.000
_cell.length_b   1.000
_cell.length_c   1.000
_cell.angle_alpha   90.00
_cell.angle_beta   90.00
_cell.angle_gamma   90.00
#
_symmetry.space_group_name_H-M   'P 1'
#
loop_
_entity.id
_entity.type
_entity.pdbx_description
1 polymer ?
#
loop_
_entity_poly.entity_id
_entity_poly.type
_entity_poly.pdbx_seq_one_letter_code
_entity_poly.pdbx_strand_id
1 'polypeptide(L)'
;MLRTHKAGTLRAEHAGQTVTLTGWVARRRDHGGVIFIDLRDASGVSQVVFREGEMAERAHQLRSEYCVRIVGEVSKRPEGNANAEIPTGEIEVLVTELEVLSEAAVLPFPIDDRVDVGEETRLKHRYLDLRRSGPAAAMRLRSEVNRAAREVLHAQEFVEVETPTMTRSTPEGARDFVVPARLKPGSWYALPQSPQLFKQLLMVGGLERYYQIARCYRDEDFRADRQPEFTQLDIEMSFVEQDDVIALGEDIVTALWKLIGAEIPRPFQRITYAEAMEKYGSDKPDLRFDLELTDMTAFFADTPFRVFQAPYVGAVVMAGGADQPRRTLDAWQDFAKQRGHRGLAYILVNEDGTLGGPVAKNLSEKERETVAEAVGAKPGDCVFFAAGKPADARALLGATRLEIGGRLGLIDENAWSFVWVVDFPMFISADESDDVAVGGGKWKALHHAFTSPTPEWIGKLADDPGNALAYAYDIVCNGNEIGGGSIRIHQQELQKQVFELMGLGEEEAQEKFGFLLDAFAFGPPPHGGIAFGWDRIVMLLAKADSLRDVIAFPKTGGGFDPLTAAPAPITPEQRKEAGIDAKPAPPAKN
;
A
#
# COMPACT_ATOMS: atom_id res chain seq x y z
N MET A 1 -29.83 -22.14 24.62
CA MET A 1 -29.26 -21.45 23.45
C MET A 1 -28.16 -20.50 23.96
N LEU A 2 -26.99 -20.44 23.34
CA LEU A 2 -25.88 -19.61 23.86
C LEU A 2 -26.13 -18.11 23.74
N ARG A 3 -26.96 -17.66 22.80
CA ARG A 3 -27.26 -16.24 22.59
C ARG A 3 -28.64 -16.09 21.95
N THR A 4 -29.40 -15.10 22.40
CA THR A 4 -30.68 -14.68 21.79
C THR A 4 -30.57 -13.34 21.07
N HIS A 5 -29.73 -12.43 21.59
CA HIS A 5 -29.51 -11.08 21.08
C HIS A 5 -28.02 -10.77 21.05
N LYS A 6 -27.60 -9.87 20.16
CA LYS A 6 -26.22 -9.35 20.19
C LYS A 6 -26.14 -8.22 21.24
N ALA A 7 -25.02 -8.10 21.94
CA ALA A 7 -24.90 -7.19 23.07
C ALA A 7 -25.17 -5.72 22.67
N GLY A 8 -24.64 -5.25 21.55
CA GLY A 8 -24.79 -3.87 21.08
C GLY A 8 -26.14 -3.53 20.42
N THR A 9 -27.05 -4.50 20.24
CA THR A 9 -28.33 -4.27 19.53
C THR A 9 -29.51 -3.98 20.45
N LEU A 10 -29.34 -4.12 21.78
CA LEU A 10 -30.42 -3.84 22.74
C LEU A 10 -30.78 -2.34 22.76
N ARG A 11 -32.07 -2.04 22.93
CA ARG A 11 -32.67 -0.69 22.91
C ARG A 11 -33.79 -0.61 23.95
N ALA A 12 -34.29 0.60 24.23
CA ALA A 12 -35.39 0.82 25.19
C ALA A 12 -36.67 0.01 24.89
N GLU A 13 -36.93 -0.30 23.62
CA GLU A 13 -38.06 -1.16 23.19
C GLU A 13 -37.94 -2.62 23.66
N HIS A 14 -36.75 -3.07 24.06
CA HIS A 14 -36.51 -4.42 24.58
C HIS A 14 -36.78 -4.54 26.08
N ALA A 15 -37.13 -3.44 26.78
CA ALA A 15 -37.37 -3.46 28.22
C ALA A 15 -38.47 -4.47 28.62
N GLY A 16 -38.24 -5.22 29.70
CA GLY A 16 -39.10 -6.30 30.19
C GLY A 16 -38.86 -7.66 29.52
N GLN A 17 -38.00 -7.75 28.50
CA GLN A 17 -37.71 -9.02 27.83
C GLN A 17 -36.56 -9.76 28.53
N THR A 18 -36.69 -11.08 28.70
CA THR A 18 -35.57 -11.94 29.07
C THR A 18 -34.69 -12.22 27.86
N VAL A 19 -33.40 -11.92 27.99
CA VAL A 19 -32.40 -12.12 26.95
C VAL A 19 -31.24 -12.97 27.46
N THR A 20 -30.68 -13.77 26.55
CA THR A 20 -29.36 -14.39 26.72
C THR A 20 -28.33 -13.67 25.88
N LEU A 21 -27.29 -13.14 26.52
CA LEU A 21 -26.11 -12.53 25.90
C LEU A 21 -24.87 -13.41 26.15
N THR A 22 -23.99 -13.48 25.16
CA THR A 22 -22.68 -14.14 25.31
C THR A 22 -21.61 -13.22 24.75
N GLY A 23 -20.52 -13.01 25.49
CA GLY A 23 -19.46 -12.09 25.08
C GLY A 23 -18.32 -12.06 26.09
N TRP A 24 -17.52 -11.00 26.03
CA TRP A 24 -16.40 -10.77 26.92
C TRP A 24 -16.70 -9.66 27.92
N VAL A 25 -16.28 -9.86 29.16
CA VAL A 25 -16.28 -8.82 30.20
C VAL A 25 -15.27 -7.73 29.79
N ALA A 26 -15.71 -6.61 29.22
CA ALA A 26 -14.81 -5.53 28.80
C ALA A 26 -14.30 -4.73 30.00
N ARG A 27 -15.21 -4.38 30.92
CA ARG A 27 -14.88 -3.68 32.17
C ARG A 27 -15.78 -4.19 33.28
N ARG A 28 -15.26 -4.21 34.51
CA ARG A 28 -16.00 -4.50 35.74
C ARG A 28 -15.86 -3.32 36.69
N ARG A 29 -16.97 -2.91 37.28
CA ARG A 29 -17.06 -1.86 38.31
C ARG A 29 -17.83 -2.42 39.51
N ASP A 30 -17.34 -2.13 40.71
CA ASP A 30 -17.89 -2.65 41.96
C ASP A 30 -18.17 -1.47 42.90
N HIS A 31 -19.42 -1.30 43.31
CA HIS A 31 -19.87 -0.18 44.13
C HIS A 31 -20.39 -0.63 45.52
N GLY A 32 -19.93 -1.78 46.02
CA GLY A 32 -20.26 -2.22 47.39
C GLY A 32 -21.74 -2.56 47.57
N GLY A 33 -22.20 -3.56 46.81
CA GLY A 33 -23.59 -4.06 46.83
C GLY A 33 -24.19 -4.27 45.42
N VAL A 34 -23.59 -3.63 44.41
CA VAL A 34 -23.95 -3.80 42.99
C VAL A 34 -22.68 -3.90 42.15
N ILE A 35 -22.63 -4.90 41.28
CA ILE A 35 -21.55 -5.08 40.31
C ILE A 35 -22.08 -4.74 38.92
N PHE A 36 -21.32 -3.93 38.20
CA PHE A 36 -21.58 -3.55 36.82
C PHE A 36 -20.54 -4.17 35.92
N ILE A 37 -20.99 -4.74 34.82
CA ILE A 37 -20.13 -5.26 33.76
C ILE A 37 -20.54 -4.65 32.45
N ASP A 38 -19.54 -4.21 31.69
CA ASP A 38 -19.72 -3.89 30.29
C ASP A 38 -19.47 -5.17 29.49
N LEU A 39 -20.52 -5.80 28.98
CA LEU A 39 -20.42 -7.03 28.19
C LEU A 39 -20.28 -6.69 26.72
N ARG A 40 -19.15 -7.06 26.12
CA ARG A 40 -18.79 -6.76 24.73
C ARG A 40 -18.95 -7.98 23.83
N ASP A 41 -19.53 -7.77 22.65
CA ASP A 41 -19.41 -8.67 21.51
C ASP A 41 -19.14 -7.90 20.22
N ALA A 42 -19.18 -8.57 19.07
CA ALA A 42 -18.90 -7.96 17.77
C ALA A 42 -19.85 -6.80 17.38
N SER A 43 -21.03 -6.70 18.01
CA SER A 43 -22.02 -5.65 17.73
C SER A 43 -21.89 -4.42 18.62
N GLY A 44 -21.08 -4.49 19.68
CA GLY A 44 -20.91 -3.40 20.64
C GLY A 44 -20.94 -3.89 22.08
N VAL A 45 -21.41 -3.02 22.98
CA VAL A 45 -21.38 -3.22 24.44
C VAL A 45 -22.79 -3.08 25.01
N SER A 46 -23.14 -3.89 26.01
CA SER A 46 -24.31 -3.69 26.87
C SER A 46 -23.89 -3.70 28.34
N GLN A 47 -24.49 -2.83 29.15
CA GLN A 47 -24.32 -2.88 30.60
C GLN A 47 -25.12 -4.04 31.18
N VAL A 48 -24.47 -4.79 32.05
CA VAL A 48 -25.00 -5.92 32.79
C VAL A 48 -24.85 -5.62 34.28
N VAL A 49 -25.91 -5.85 35.05
CA VAL A 49 -25.97 -5.49 36.47
C VAL A 49 -26.30 -6.70 37.31
N PHE A 50 -25.48 -6.91 38.33
CA PHE A 50 -25.66 -7.93 39.35
C PHE A 50 -26.03 -7.22 40.65
N ARG A 51 -27.26 -7.47 41.12
CA ARG A 51 -27.74 -7.04 42.43
C ARG A 51 -27.53 -8.17 43.44
N GLU A 52 -27.55 -7.84 44.74
CA GLU A 52 -27.31 -8.73 45.87
C GLU A 52 -27.84 -10.17 45.69
N GLY A 53 -27.09 -11.14 46.24
CA GLY A 53 -27.43 -12.57 46.18
C GLY A 53 -26.39 -13.39 45.42
N GLU A 54 -26.77 -14.63 45.05
CA GLU A 54 -25.85 -15.61 44.46
C GLU A 54 -25.13 -15.08 43.21
N MET A 55 -25.84 -14.36 42.33
CA MET A 55 -25.26 -13.86 41.09
C MET A 55 -24.21 -12.75 41.33
N ALA A 56 -24.39 -11.90 42.35
CA ALA A 56 -23.39 -10.91 42.73
C ALA A 56 -22.12 -11.58 43.29
N GLU A 57 -22.27 -12.59 44.13
CA GLU A 57 -21.13 -13.36 44.66
C GLU A 57 -20.31 -14.02 43.54
N ARG A 58 -21.00 -14.62 42.56
CA ARG A 58 -20.33 -15.20 41.38
C ARG A 58 -19.66 -14.14 40.51
N ALA A 59 -20.24 -12.93 40.42
CA ALA A 59 -19.67 -11.84 39.64
C ALA A 59 -18.39 -11.22 40.25
N HIS A 60 -18.14 -11.38 41.56
CA HIS A 60 -16.88 -10.91 42.19
C HIS A 60 -15.63 -11.60 41.62
N GLN A 61 -15.78 -12.83 41.11
CA GLN A 61 -14.70 -13.60 40.49
C GLN A 61 -14.39 -13.13 39.08
N LEU A 62 -15.33 -12.45 38.40
CA LEU A 62 -15.13 -12.00 37.04
C LEU A 62 -13.97 -10.99 36.94
N ARG A 63 -13.20 -11.15 35.87
CA ARG A 63 -12.10 -10.25 35.48
C ARG A 63 -12.29 -9.82 34.03
N SER A 64 -11.51 -8.83 33.63
CA SER A 64 -11.44 -8.37 32.24
C SER A 64 -11.20 -9.56 31.30
N GLU A 65 -11.89 -9.55 30.17
CA GLU A 65 -11.82 -10.53 29.09
C GLU A 65 -12.26 -11.96 29.43
N TYR A 66 -12.92 -12.18 30.58
CA TYR A 66 -13.65 -13.43 30.82
C TYR A 66 -14.74 -13.59 29.75
N CYS A 67 -14.82 -14.78 29.13
CA CYS A 67 -15.90 -15.14 28.22
C CYS A 67 -17.06 -15.70 29.03
N VAL A 68 -18.22 -15.05 28.94
CA VAL A 68 -19.38 -15.37 29.79
C VAL A 68 -20.66 -15.45 28.98
N ARG A 69 -21.59 -16.28 29.46
CA ARG A 69 -22.99 -16.30 29.08
C ARG A 69 -23.81 -15.72 30.23
N ILE A 70 -24.69 -14.77 29.91
CA ILE A 70 -25.57 -14.10 30.85
C ILE A 70 -27.00 -14.25 30.38
N VAL A 71 -27.89 -14.69 31.27
CA VAL A 71 -29.34 -14.58 31.10
C VAL A 71 -29.83 -13.50 32.05
N GLY A 72 -30.69 -12.61 31.56
CA GLY A 72 -31.25 -11.55 32.38
C GLY A 72 -32.39 -10.81 31.72
N GLU A 73 -33.06 -9.97 32.49
CA GLU A 73 -34.14 -9.11 32.01
C GLU A 73 -33.60 -7.74 31.60
N VAL A 74 -34.00 -7.24 30.43
CA VAL A 74 -33.66 -5.88 30.02
C VAL A 74 -34.48 -4.88 30.84
N SER A 75 -33.84 -3.94 31.50
CA SER A 75 -34.46 -2.84 32.21
C SER A 75 -34.00 -1.50 31.63
N LYS A 76 -34.84 -0.48 31.75
CA LYS A 76 -34.38 0.91 31.59
C LYS A 76 -33.39 1.24 32.71
N ARG A 77 -32.36 2.01 32.39
CA ARG A 77 -31.48 2.55 33.43
C ARG A 77 -32.23 3.53 34.33
N PRO A 78 -31.82 3.65 35.60
CA PRO A 78 -32.35 4.70 36.47
C PRO A 78 -32.15 6.10 35.88
N GLU A 79 -32.99 7.04 36.29
CA GLU A 79 -32.89 8.44 35.89
C GLU A 79 -31.48 8.99 36.22
N GLY A 80 -30.87 9.71 35.26
CA GLY A 80 -29.50 10.22 35.36
C GLY A 80 -28.38 9.22 34.98
N ASN A 81 -28.68 7.94 34.79
CA ASN A 81 -27.67 6.90 34.49
C ASN A 81 -27.60 6.50 33.00
N ALA A 82 -28.36 7.17 32.14
CA ALA A 82 -28.31 6.96 30.69
C ALA A 82 -26.95 7.39 30.13
N ASN A 83 -26.39 6.60 29.22
CA ASN A 83 -25.10 6.90 28.58
C ASN A 83 -25.29 7.23 27.08
N ALA A 84 -25.28 8.51 26.73
CA ALA A 84 -25.46 8.94 25.34
C ALA A 84 -24.34 8.50 24.38
N GLU A 85 -23.18 8.09 24.90
CA GLU A 85 -22.02 7.69 24.10
C GLU A 85 -22.14 6.28 23.49
N ILE A 86 -23.10 5.46 23.94
CA ILE A 86 -23.29 4.10 23.43
C ILE A 86 -24.75 3.83 23.02
N PRO A 87 -25.00 3.07 21.94
CA PRO A 87 -26.37 2.81 21.47
C PRO A 87 -27.29 2.07 22.46
N THR A 88 -26.71 1.36 23.42
CA THR A 88 -27.41 0.60 24.48
C THR A 88 -27.54 1.40 25.77
N GLY A 89 -27.21 2.70 25.74
CA GLY A 89 -26.98 3.52 26.92
C GLY A 89 -28.21 3.80 27.76
N GLU A 90 -29.41 3.62 27.22
CA GLU A 90 -30.68 3.80 27.94
C GLU A 90 -31.11 2.56 28.72
N ILE A 91 -30.47 1.41 28.49
CA ILE A 91 -30.85 0.11 29.07
C ILE A 91 -29.71 -0.54 29.86
N GLU A 92 -30.07 -1.51 30.67
CA GLU A 92 -29.18 -2.44 31.34
C GLU A 92 -29.82 -3.83 31.42
N VAL A 93 -29.02 -4.88 31.58
CA VAL A 93 -29.52 -6.25 31.75
C VAL A 93 -29.35 -6.68 33.20
N LEU A 94 -30.47 -6.93 33.89
CA LEU A 94 -30.51 -7.44 35.26
C LEU A 94 -30.31 -8.95 35.22
N VAL A 95 -29.19 -9.42 35.77
CA VAL A 95 -28.78 -10.83 35.63
C VAL A 95 -29.63 -11.76 36.49
N THR A 96 -30.13 -12.83 35.88
CA THR A 96 -30.76 -13.97 36.55
C THR A 96 -29.90 -15.22 36.52
N GLU A 97 -29.07 -15.39 35.48
CA GLU A 97 -28.11 -16.49 35.39
C GLU A 97 -26.77 -16.02 34.82
N LEU A 98 -25.68 -16.54 35.39
CA LEU A 98 -24.31 -16.37 34.90
C LEU A 98 -23.68 -17.73 34.65
N GLU A 99 -22.96 -17.86 33.54
CA GLU A 99 -22.05 -18.97 33.28
C GLU A 99 -20.72 -18.42 32.76
N VAL A 100 -19.62 -18.80 33.40
CA VAL A 100 -18.27 -18.51 32.89
C VAL A 100 -17.93 -19.60 31.89
N LEU A 101 -17.87 -19.23 30.61
CA LEU A 101 -17.54 -20.14 29.52
C LEU A 101 -16.03 -20.37 29.45
N SER A 102 -15.24 -19.31 29.68
CA SER A 102 -13.79 -19.38 29.74
C SER A 102 -13.22 -18.22 30.56
N GLU A 103 -12.32 -18.54 31.48
CA GLU A 103 -11.57 -17.53 32.23
C GLU A 103 -10.48 -16.89 31.36
N ALA A 104 -10.07 -15.68 31.71
CA ALA A 104 -8.92 -15.00 31.10
C ALA A 104 -7.81 -14.77 32.13
N ALA A 105 -6.57 -15.04 31.71
CA ALA A 105 -5.39 -14.69 32.49
C ALA A 105 -5.18 -13.16 32.54
N VAL A 106 -4.19 -12.72 33.31
CA VAL A 106 -3.74 -11.33 33.30
C VAL A 106 -3.33 -10.94 31.87
N LEU A 107 -3.92 -9.86 31.37
CA LEU A 107 -3.72 -9.43 29.99
C LEU A 107 -2.32 -8.80 29.81
N PRO A 108 -1.65 -9.06 28.69
CA PRO A 108 -0.38 -8.40 28.35
C PRO A 108 -0.56 -6.89 28.13
N PHE A 109 -1.76 -6.48 27.73
CA PHE A 109 -2.19 -5.08 27.64
C PHE A 109 -3.73 -4.99 27.75
N PRO A 110 -4.27 -3.84 28.18
CA PRO A 110 -5.71 -3.61 28.22
C PRO A 110 -6.34 -3.61 26.81
N ILE A 111 -7.56 -4.15 26.68
CA ILE A 111 -8.37 -4.02 25.45
C ILE A 111 -9.07 -2.65 25.47
N ASP A 112 -8.33 -1.61 25.09
CA ASP A 112 -8.78 -0.24 25.05
C ASP A 112 -8.11 0.47 23.85
N ASP A 113 -8.81 1.43 23.24
CA ASP A 113 -8.30 2.16 22.09
C ASP A 113 -7.36 3.31 22.50
N ARG A 114 -7.43 3.75 23.77
CA ARG A 114 -6.63 4.89 24.29
C ARG A 114 -5.27 4.49 24.89
N VAL A 115 -4.93 3.20 24.86
CA VAL A 115 -3.68 2.72 25.44
C VAL A 115 -2.60 2.64 24.37
N ASP A 116 -1.47 3.26 24.65
CA ASP A 116 -0.26 3.13 23.83
C ASP A 116 0.47 1.84 24.22
N VAL A 117 0.53 0.90 23.28
CA VAL A 117 1.18 -0.41 23.44
C VAL A 117 2.14 -0.59 22.28
N GLY A 118 3.39 -0.92 22.58
CA GLY A 118 4.41 -1.16 21.57
C GLY A 118 3.98 -2.21 20.55
N GLU A 119 4.31 -1.96 19.27
CA GLU A 119 3.92 -2.79 18.12
C GLU A 119 4.27 -4.27 18.34
N GLU A 120 5.47 -4.57 18.82
CA GLU A 120 5.92 -5.95 19.06
C GLU A 120 4.99 -6.71 20.01
N THR A 121 4.56 -6.07 21.11
CA THR A 121 3.65 -6.70 22.08
C THR A 121 2.25 -6.88 21.47
N ARG A 122 1.76 -5.89 20.70
CA ARG A 122 0.49 -5.97 19.99
C ARG A 122 0.49 -7.13 19.00
N LEU A 123 1.53 -7.28 18.20
CA LEU A 123 1.64 -8.33 17.18
C LEU A 123 1.84 -9.72 17.80
N LYS A 124 2.62 -9.84 18.88
CA LYS A 124 2.76 -11.09 19.64
C LYS A 124 1.44 -11.60 20.20
N HIS A 125 0.54 -10.69 20.57
CA HIS A 125 -0.80 -11.02 21.04
C HIS A 125 -1.88 -10.47 20.10
N ARG A 126 -1.67 -10.60 18.78
CA ARG A 126 -2.56 -10.01 17.75
C ARG A 126 -4.02 -10.45 17.89
N TYR A 127 -4.27 -11.67 18.40
CA TYR A 127 -5.62 -12.17 18.70
C TYR A 127 -6.35 -11.38 19.81
N LEU A 128 -5.62 -10.73 20.73
CA LEU A 128 -6.16 -9.78 21.69
C LEU A 128 -6.25 -8.37 21.09
N ASP A 129 -5.25 -7.93 20.33
CA ASP A 129 -5.27 -6.63 19.65
C ASP A 129 -6.46 -6.49 18.70
N LEU A 130 -6.83 -7.56 17.98
CA LEU A 130 -8.02 -7.63 17.12
C LEU A 130 -9.35 -7.56 17.88
N ARG A 131 -9.36 -7.56 19.22
CA ARG A 131 -10.57 -7.28 20.02
C ARG A 131 -10.81 -5.78 20.23
N ARG A 132 -9.79 -4.94 20.04
CA ARG A 132 -9.90 -3.47 20.11
C ARG A 132 -10.72 -2.94 18.93
N SER A 133 -11.37 -1.80 19.10
CA SER A 133 -12.37 -1.36 18.12
C SER A 133 -11.72 -0.97 16.78
N GLY A 134 -10.58 -0.28 16.81
CA GLY A 134 -9.82 0.13 15.62
C GLY A 134 -9.36 -1.05 14.74
N PRO A 135 -8.49 -1.96 15.24
CA PRO A 135 -8.04 -3.12 14.47
C PRO A 135 -9.19 -4.00 13.98
N ALA A 136 -10.24 -4.19 14.78
CA ALA A 136 -11.41 -4.95 14.38
C ALA A 136 -12.23 -4.26 13.28
N ALA A 137 -12.35 -2.93 13.32
CA ALA A 137 -13.03 -2.15 12.29
C ALA A 137 -12.26 -2.21 10.97
N ALA A 138 -10.93 -2.13 11.00
CA ALA A 138 -10.08 -2.29 9.81
C ALA A 138 -10.29 -3.65 9.11
N MET A 139 -10.35 -4.76 9.87
CA MET A 139 -10.63 -6.09 9.29
C MET A 139 -12.02 -6.18 8.67
N ARG A 140 -13.03 -5.56 9.30
CA ARG A 140 -14.39 -5.52 8.75
C ARG A 140 -14.46 -4.66 7.49
N LEU A 141 -13.82 -3.49 7.50
CA LEU A 141 -13.71 -2.62 6.34
C LEU A 141 -13.04 -3.35 5.17
N ARG A 142 -11.96 -4.08 5.40
CA ARG A 142 -11.33 -4.94 4.38
C ARG A 142 -12.32 -5.93 3.76
N SER A 143 -13.17 -6.55 4.57
CA SER A 143 -14.21 -7.46 4.08
C SER A 143 -15.24 -6.74 3.21
N GLU A 144 -15.65 -5.53 3.57
CA GLU A 144 -16.57 -4.72 2.76
C GLU A 144 -15.94 -4.23 1.46
N VAL A 145 -14.66 -3.84 1.50
CA VAL A 145 -13.85 -3.48 0.32
C VAL A 145 -13.78 -4.65 -0.65
N ASN A 146 -13.50 -5.87 -0.16
CA ASN A 146 -13.52 -7.09 -0.96
C ASN A 146 -14.88 -7.33 -1.62
N ARG A 147 -15.98 -7.12 -0.89
CA ARG A 147 -17.35 -7.31 -1.39
C ARG A 147 -17.67 -6.29 -2.49
N ALA A 148 -17.42 -5.01 -2.24
CA ALA A 148 -17.73 -3.92 -3.17
C ALA A 148 -16.98 -4.08 -4.51
N ALA A 149 -15.70 -4.48 -4.47
CA ALA A 149 -14.93 -4.74 -5.68
C ALA A 149 -15.51 -5.89 -6.52
N ARG A 150 -15.86 -7.00 -5.85
CA ARG A 150 -16.50 -8.14 -6.50
C ARG A 150 -17.84 -7.77 -7.12
N GLU A 151 -18.63 -6.91 -6.47
CA GLU A 151 -19.92 -6.44 -7.01
C GLU A 151 -19.74 -5.63 -8.30
N VAL A 152 -18.75 -4.73 -8.36
CA VAL A 152 -18.43 -3.97 -9.58
C VAL A 152 -18.00 -4.91 -10.71
N LEU A 153 -17.07 -5.83 -10.44
CA LEU A 153 -16.55 -6.76 -11.42
C LEU A 153 -17.61 -7.75 -11.90
N HIS A 154 -18.43 -8.28 -10.99
CA HIS A 154 -19.54 -9.16 -11.32
C HIS A 154 -20.59 -8.47 -12.21
N ALA A 155 -20.91 -7.20 -11.92
CA ALA A 155 -21.82 -6.42 -12.75
C ALA A 155 -21.30 -6.17 -14.17
N GLN A 156 -19.98 -6.24 -14.37
CA GLN A 156 -19.31 -6.15 -15.67
C GLN A 156 -18.91 -7.52 -16.25
N GLU A 157 -19.55 -8.61 -15.79
CA GLU A 157 -19.41 -9.96 -16.33
C GLU A 157 -17.99 -10.55 -16.21
N PHE A 158 -17.19 -10.07 -15.26
CA PHE A 158 -15.89 -10.67 -14.95
C PHE A 158 -16.04 -12.02 -14.25
N VAL A 159 -15.11 -12.93 -14.54
CA VAL A 159 -15.04 -14.25 -13.93
C VAL A 159 -13.92 -14.29 -12.88
N GLU A 160 -14.25 -14.66 -11.64
CA GLU A 160 -13.25 -14.91 -10.59
C GLU A 160 -12.59 -16.28 -10.85
N VAL A 161 -11.29 -16.29 -11.14
CA VAL A 161 -10.55 -17.53 -11.41
C VAL A 161 -9.31 -17.61 -10.53
N GLU A 162 -9.18 -18.71 -9.79
CA GLU A 162 -7.99 -18.96 -8.96
C GLU A 162 -6.81 -19.41 -9.82
N THR A 163 -5.63 -18.85 -9.57
CA THR A 163 -4.38 -19.23 -10.27
C THR A 163 -3.43 -19.97 -9.34
N PRO A 164 -2.58 -20.88 -9.85
CA PRO A 164 -1.64 -21.63 -9.01
C PRO A 164 -0.64 -20.73 -8.26
N THR A 165 -0.31 -21.11 -7.02
CA THR A 165 0.72 -20.45 -6.20
C THR A 165 2.05 -21.19 -6.12
N MET A 166 2.14 -22.42 -6.64
CA MET A 166 3.39 -23.15 -6.81
C MET A 166 3.73 -23.18 -8.29
N THR A 167 4.58 -22.25 -8.72
CA THR A 167 4.83 -21.95 -10.13
C THR A 167 6.28 -22.28 -10.51
N ARG A 168 6.62 -22.05 -11.78
CA ARG A 168 8.02 -22.01 -12.22
C ARG A 168 8.65 -20.68 -11.78
N SER A 169 9.91 -20.72 -11.36
CA SER A 169 10.66 -19.49 -11.09
C SER A 169 10.95 -18.76 -12.39
N THR A 170 10.39 -17.57 -12.51
CA THR A 170 10.53 -16.65 -13.64
C THR A 170 10.59 -15.25 -13.04
N PRO A 171 11.79 -14.72 -12.70
CA PRO A 171 11.89 -13.44 -12.02
C PRO A 171 11.22 -12.32 -12.84
N GLU A 172 10.24 -11.65 -12.25
CA GLU A 172 9.48 -10.53 -12.86
C GLU A 172 9.94 -9.16 -12.32
N GLY A 173 11.17 -9.07 -11.81
CA GLY A 173 11.75 -7.84 -11.24
C GLY A 173 12.12 -7.95 -9.76
N ALA A 174 11.54 -8.90 -9.02
CA ALA A 174 11.92 -9.22 -7.65
C ALA A 174 12.53 -10.63 -7.52
N ARG A 175 13.04 -10.98 -6.33
CA ARG A 175 13.42 -12.36 -5.99
C ARG A 175 12.19 -13.18 -5.62
N ASP A 176 12.15 -14.42 -6.08
CA ASP A 176 11.11 -15.38 -5.74
C ASP A 176 11.36 -16.04 -4.38
N PHE A 177 10.30 -16.25 -3.60
CA PHE A 177 10.31 -17.29 -2.58
C PHE A 177 10.23 -18.67 -3.24
N VAL A 178 11.11 -19.59 -2.86
CA VAL A 178 11.15 -20.95 -3.44
C VAL A 178 10.61 -22.01 -2.49
N VAL A 179 9.97 -23.04 -3.05
CA VAL A 179 9.40 -24.18 -2.32
C VAL A 179 10.03 -25.48 -2.84
N PRO A 180 10.71 -26.28 -2.00
CA PRO A 180 11.37 -27.51 -2.44
C PRO A 180 10.38 -28.59 -2.85
N ALA A 181 10.65 -29.29 -3.95
CA ALA A 181 9.82 -30.39 -4.43
C ALA A 181 10.31 -31.75 -3.91
N ARG A 182 9.71 -32.25 -2.80
CA ARG A 182 10.03 -33.56 -2.20
C ARG A 182 10.07 -34.72 -3.21
N LEU A 183 9.14 -34.73 -4.16
CA LEU A 183 9.01 -35.81 -5.16
C LEU A 183 10.02 -35.72 -6.31
N LYS A 184 10.70 -34.58 -6.47
CA LYS A 184 11.74 -34.35 -7.47
C LYS A 184 12.92 -33.62 -6.81
N PRO A 185 13.75 -34.32 -6.02
CA PRO A 185 14.87 -33.70 -5.31
C PRO A 185 15.77 -32.88 -6.26
N GLY A 186 16.12 -31.66 -5.83
CA GLY A 186 16.86 -30.69 -6.65
C GLY A 186 15.99 -29.79 -7.54
N SER A 187 14.66 -30.01 -7.58
CA SER A 187 13.69 -29.13 -8.23
C SER A 187 12.96 -28.26 -7.22
N TRP A 188 12.55 -27.06 -7.66
CA TRP A 188 11.92 -26.05 -6.84
C TRP A 188 10.70 -25.46 -7.56
N TYR A 189 9.65 -25.20 -6.80
CA TYR A 189 8.61 -24.25 -7.21
C TYR A 189 9.01 -22.84 -6.75
N ALA A 190 8.39 -21.83 -7.35
CA ALA A 190 8.39 -20.45 -6.87
C ALA A 190 6.98 -20.07 -6.41
N LEU A 191 6.90 -19.15 -5.45
CA LEU A 191 5.66 -18.45 -5.14
C LEU A 191 5.52 -17.23 -6.07
N PRO A 192 4.34 -16.96 -6.64
CA PRO A 192 4.18 -15.96 -7.68
C PRO A 192 4.34 -14.54 -7.13
N GLN A 193 5.09 -13.71 -7.85
CA GLN A 193 5.17 -12.26 -7.59
C GLN A 193 3.86 -11.56 -7.96
N SER A 194 3.13 -12.13 -8.92
CA SER A 194 1.78 -11.75 -9.34
C SER A 194 1.18 -12.89 -10.20
N PRO A 195 -0.14 -12.89 -10.49
CA PRO A 195 -0.75 -13.79 -11.47
C PRO A 195 -0.45 -13.46 -12.95
N GLN A 196 0.51 -12.56 -13.25
CA GLN A 196 0.71 -11.92 -14.55
C GLN A 196 0.78 -12.88 -15.74
N LEU A 197 1.48 -14.01 -15.62
CA LEU A 197 1.58 -14.98 -16.71
C LEU A 197 0.28 -15.76 -16.89
N PHE A 198 -0.38 -16.13 -15.80
CA PHE A 198 -1.62 -16.92 -15.86
C PHE A 198 -2.79 -16.11 -16.38
N LYS A 199 -2.95 -14.84 -15.97
CA LYS A 199 -4.05 -14.01 -16.47
C LYS A 199 -3.96 -13.77 -17.98
N GLN A 200 -2.75 -13.61 -18.52
CA GLN A 200 -2.53 -13.56 -19.97
C GLN A 200 -2.93 -14.88 -20.64
N LEU A 201 -2.54 -16.02 -20.08
CA LEU A 201 -2.97 -17.33 -20.59
C LEU A 201 -4.50 -17.52 -20.54
N LEU A 202 -5.20 -16.94 -19.57
CA LEU A 202 -6.67 -16.94 -19.54
C LEU A 202 -7.27 -16.09 -20.65
N MET A 203 -6.60 -15.02 -21.07
CA MET A 203 -7.01 -14.24 -22.26
C MET A 203 -6.84 -15.07 -23.53
N VAL A 204 -5.71 -15.78 -23.66
CA VAL A 204 -5.50 -16.76 -24.75
C VAL A 204 -6.54 -17.88 -24.71
N GLY A 205 -6.93 -18.32 -23.52
CA GLY A 205 -7.97 -19.33 -23.30
C GLY A 205 -9.40 -18.87 -23.61
N GLY A 206 -9.60 -17.59 -23.99
CA GLY A 206 -10.90 -17.06 -24.37
C GLY A 206 -11.83 -16.71 -23.20
N LEU A 207 -11.28 -16.48 -22.00
CA LEU A 207 -12.08 -16.07 -20.84
C LEU A 207 -12.57 -14.61 -20.94
N GLU A 208 -11.87 -13.79 -21.72
CA GLU A 208 -12.11 -12.36 -22.00
C GLU A 208 -12.09 -11.39 -20.82
N ARG A 209 -12.63 -11.75 -19.64
CA ARG A 209 -12.70 -10.87 -18.47
C ARG A 209 -12.39 -11.65 -17.21
N TYR A 210 -11.20 -11.43 -16.69
CA TYR A 210 -10.65 -12.14 -15.55
C TYR A 210 -10.48 -11.20 -14.36
N TYR A 211 -10.79 -11.69 -13.16
CA TYR A 211 -10.23 -11.10 -11.95
C TYR A 211 -9.87 -12.15 -10.89
N GLN A 212 -9.03 -11.74 -9.94
CA GLN A 212 -8.76 -12.49 -8.72
C GLN A 212 -8.29 -11.55 -7.61
N ILE A 213 -8.79 -11.73 -6.39
CA ILE A 213 -8.14 -11.15 -5.20
C ILE A 213 -7.03 -12.12 -4.76
N ALA A 214 -5.84 -11.96 -5.34
CA ALA A 214 -4.74 -12.92 -5.28
C ALA A 214 -3.74 -12.60 -4.16
N ARG A 215 -3.14 -13.64 -3.58
CA ARG A 215 -1.96 -13.51 -2.72
C ARG A 215 -0.70 -13.52 -3.59
N CYS A 216 0.15 -12.53 -3.38
CA CYS A 216 1.41 -12.31 -4.08
C CYS A 216 2.58 -12.33 -3.11
N TYR A 217 3.77 -12.69 -3.59
CA TYR A 217 4.95 -12.95 -2.76
C TYR A 217 6.19 -12.33 -3.38
N ARG A 218 6.96 -11.55 -2.61
CA ARG A 218 8.21 -10.94 -3.08
C ARG A 218 9.27 -10.99 -1.98
N ASP A 219 10.44 -11.55 -2.27
CA ASP A 219 11.58 -11.64 -1.36
C ASP A 219 12.50 -10.41 -1.49
N GLU A 220 11.96 -9.26 -1.09
CA GLU A 220 12.61 -7.95 -1.14
C GLU A 220 13.04 -7.46 0.24
N ASP A 221 13.93 -6.47 0.24
CA ASP A 221 14.31 -5.78 1.47
C ASP A 221 13.10 -5.10 2.11
N PHE A 222 12.92 -5.34 3.41
CA PHE A 222 11.76 -4.88 4.15
C PHE A 222 11.77 -3.36 4.31
N ARG A 223 10.65 -2.74 3.91
CA ARG A 223 10.33 -1.33 4.19
C ARG A 223 9.06 -1.27 5.02
N ALA A 224 8.79 -0.11 5.63
CA ALA A 224 7.59 0.07 6.47
C ALA A 224 6.28 -0.20 5.70
N ASP A 225 6.29 0.06 4.39
CA ASP A 225 5.18 -0.07 3.45
C ASP A 225 5.23 -1.36 2.61
N ARG A 226 6.02 -2.37 3.02
CA ARG A 226 6.14 -3.66 2.33
C ARG A 226 5.88 -4.85 3.26
N GLN A 227 5.26 -5.89 2.72
CA GLN A 227 5.07 -7.18 3.36
C GLN A 227 5.55 -8.27 2.39
N PRO A 228 6.13 -9.37 2.90
CA PRO A 228 6.70 -10.42 2.04
C PRO A 228 5.61 -11.21 1.32
N GLU A 229 4.41 -11.23 1.91
CA GLU A 229 3.17 -11.72 1.33
C GLU A 229 2.13 -10.59 1.39
N PHE A 230 1.51 -10.27 0.26
CA PHE A 230 0.57 -9.15 0.15
C PHE A 230 -0.55 -9.47 -0.83
N THR A 231 -1.65 -8.74 -0.75
CA THR A 231 -2.84 -9.02 -1.56
C THR A 231 -2.96 -8.01 -2.69
N GLN A 232 -3.29 -8.51 -3.88
CA GLN A 232 -3.65 -7.69 -5.03
C GLN A 232 -5.08 -8.00 -5.48
N LEU A 233 -5.81 -6.99 -5.95
CA LEU A 233 -6.92 -7.24 -6.87
C LEU A 233 -6.34 -7.20 -8.27
N ASP A 234 -6.24 -8.36 -8.90
CA ASP A 234 -5.63 -8.56 -10.20
C ASP A 234 -6.73 -8.74 -11.26
N ILE A 235 -6.63 -7.99 -12.35
CA ILE A 235 -7.67 -7.87 -13.39
C ILE A 235 -7.00 -7.94 -14.77
N GLU A 236 -7.64 -8.64 -15.71
CA GLU A 236 -7.21 -8.68 -17.11
C GLU A 236 -8.44 -8.77 -18.04
N MET A 237 -8.37 -8.09 -19.19
CA MET A 237 -9.42 -8.07 -20.20
C MET A 237 -8.86 -8.28 -21.61
N SER A 238 -9.60 -8.98 -22.46
CA SER A 238 -9.35 -9.10 -23.91
C SER A 238 -10.11 -8.01 -24.67
N PHE A 239 -9.59 -7.65 -25.84
CA PHE A 239 -10.18 -6.71 -26.80
C PHE A 239 -10.42 -5.30 -26.24
N VAL A 240 -9.46 -4.81 -25.46
CA VAL A 240 -9.52 -3.51 -24.78
C VAL A 240 -8.38 -2.60 -25.19
N GLU A 241 -8.64 -1.30 -25.10
CA GLU A 241 -7.64 -0.24 -25.11
C GLU A 241 -7.38 0.27 -23.69
N GLN A 242 -6.38 1.15 -23.54
CA GLN A 242 -5.99 1.71 -22.24
C GLN A 242 -7.17 2.41 -21.54
N ASP A 243 -8.01 3.11 -22.30
CA ASP A 243 -9.15 3.86 -21.77
C ASP A 243 -10.22 2.96 -21.13
N ASP A 244 -10.43 1.76 -21.67
CA ASP A 244 -11.38 0.79 -21.12
C ASP A 244 -10.91 0.29 -19.75
N VAL A 245 -9.62 0.01 -19.60
CA VAL A 245 -9.03 -0.44 -18.33
C VAL A 245 -9.07 0.68 -17.29
N ILE A 246 -8.76 1.91 -17.70
CA ILE A 246 -8.85 3.09 -16.83
C ILE A 246 -10.29 3.31 -16.35
N ALA A 247 -11.28 3.26 -17.25
CA ALA A 247 -12.67 3.46 -16.89
C ALA A 247 -13.16 2.45 -15.83
N LEU A 248 -12.81 1.17 -15.99
CA LEU A 248 -13.06 0.13 -14.98
C LEU A 248 -12.36 0.44 -13.65
N GLY A 249 -11.10 0.86 -13.71
CA GLY A 249 -10.34 1.24 -12.52
C GLY A 249 -11.01 2.37 -11.73
N GLU A 250 -11.54 3.38 -12.43
CA GLU A 250 -12.28 4.48 -11.81
C GLU A 250 -13.62 4.03 -11.21
N ASP A 251 -14.35 3.10 -11.86
CA ASP A 251 -15.57 2.51 -11.30
C ASP A 251 -15.28 1.78 -9.97
N ILE A 252 -14.22 0.98 -9.94
CA ILE A 252 -13.79 0.26 -8.73
C ILE A 252 -13.45 1.25 -7.63
N VAL A 253 -12.54 2.20 -7.88
CA VAL A 253 -12.12 3.18 -6.88
C VAL A 253 -13.30 3.97 -6.32
N THR A 254 -14.21 4.43 -7.19
CA THR A 254 -15.41 5.17 -6.76
C THR A 254 -16.29 4.32 -5.83
N ALA A 255 -16.50 3.05 -6.16
CA ALA A 255 -17.29 2.13 -5.33
C ALA A 255 -16.64 1.88 -3.96
N LEU A 256 -15.31 1.77 -3.91
CA LEU A 256 -14.56 1.56 -2.67
C LEU A 256 -14.61 2.78 -1.75
N TRP A 257 -14.38 3.99 -2.28
CA TRP A 257 -14.40 5.21 -1.46
C TRP A 257 -15.79 5.59 -0.96
N LYS A 258 -16.85 5.16 -1.67
CA LYS A 258 -18.22 5.29 -1.19
C LYS A 258 -18.48 4.56 0.14
N LEU A 259 -17.74 3.48 0.44
CA LEU A 259 -17.87 2.74 1.70
C LEU A 259 -17.53 3.58 2.93
N ILE A 260 -16.69 4.60 2.76
CA ILE A 260 -16.31 5.54 3.83
C ILE A 260 -17.05 6.88 3.69
N GLY A 261 -18.08 6.94 2.85
CA GLY A 261 -18.88 8.16 2.62
C GLY A 261 -18.20 9.23 1.77
N ALA A 262 -17.10 8.90 1.08
CA ALA A 262 -16.45 9.82 0.16
C ALA A 262 -17.08 9.75 -1.23
N GLU A 263 -17.43 10.90 -1.80
CA GLU A 263 -17.88 11.03 -3.19
C GLU A 263 -16.72 11.50 -4.05
N ILE A 264 -16.26 10.64 -4.96
CA ILE A 264 -15.12 10.94 -5.84
C ILE A 264 -15.66 11.25 -7.24
N PRO A 265 -15.50 12.49 -7.74
CA PRO A 265 -15.93 12.85 -9.08
C PRO A 265 -15.06 12.18 -10.13
N ARG A 266 -15.68 11.83 -11.27
CA ARG A 266 -15.02 11.26 -12.45
C ARG A 266 -15.19 12.19 -13.66
N PRO A 267 -14.30 12.12 -14.67
CA PRO A 267 -13.09 11.28 -14.73
C PRO A 267 -11.99 11.79 -13.79
N PHE A 268 -11.04 10.93 -13.42
CA PHE A 268 -9.88 11.35 -12.66
C PHE A 268 -8.90 12.12 -13.57
N GLN A 269 -8.11 13.01 -12.98
CA GLN A 269 -7.07 13.72 -13.72
C GLN A 269 -6.09 12.72 -14.32
N ARG A 270 -5.57 13.01 -15.51
CA ARG A 270 -4.50 12.25 -16.14
C ARG A 270 -3.32 13.18 -16.42
N ILE A 271 -2.11 12.71 -16.15
CA ILE A 271 -0.86 13.40 -16.48
C ILE A 271 0.11 12.38 -17.07
N THR A 272 1.01 12.84 -17.93
CA THR A 272 2.08 11.97 -18.43
C THR A 272 3.14 11.74 -17.35
N TYR A 273 3.89 10.64 -17.44
CA TYR A 273 5.06 10.40 -16.60
C TYR A 273 6.07 11.55 -16.69
N ALA A 274 6.28 12.09 -17.89
CA ALA A 274 7.17 13.23 -18.11
C ALA A 274 6.72 14.46 -17.31
N GLU A 275 5.44 14.83 -17.38
CA GLU A 275 4.87 15.93 -16.60
C GLU A 275 4.93 15.65 -15.09
N ALA A 276 4.64 14.42 -14.67
CA ALA A 276 4.70 14.03 -13.26
C ALA A 276 6.11 14.23 -12.68
N MET A 277 7.12 13.75 -13.41
CA MET A 277 8.53 13.89 -13.02
C MET A 277 9.02 15.34 -13.11
N GLU A 278 8.60 16.09 -14.13
CA GLU A 278 8.99 17.50 -14.31
C GLU A 278 8.42 18.40 -13.20
N LYS A 279 7.12 18.26 -12.91
CA LYS A 279 6.40 19.14 -11.99
C LYS A 279 6.49 18.71 -10.53
N TYR A 280 6.61 17.42 -10.25
CA TYR A 280 6.51 16.89 -8.89
C TYR A 280 7.73 16.06 -8.47
N GLY A 281 8.61 15.73 -9.40
CA GLY A 281 9.78 14.90 -9.12
C GLY A 281 9.43 13.47 -8.68
N SER A 282 8.23 13.01 -9.03
CA SER A 282 7.74 11.67 -8.70
C SER A 282 6.67 11.24 -9.70
N ASP A 283 6.70 9.95 -10.04
CA ASP A 283 5.70 9.19 -10.78
C ASP A 283 4.42 8.88 -9.98
N LYS A 284 4.40 9.21 -8.68
CA LYS A 284 3.25 9.11 -7.78
C LYS A 284 3.01 10.41 -7.03
N PRO A 285 2.65 11.49 -7.75
CA PRO A 285 2.59 12.82 -7.15
C PRO A 285 1.44 12.96 -6.15
N ASP A 286 1.68 13.74 -5.10
CA ASP A 286 0.64 14.20 -4.19
C ASP A 286 0.12 15.57 -4.64
N LEU A 287 -1.08 15.58 -5.23
CA LEU A 287 -1.71 16.78 -5.78
C LEU A 287 -2.60 17.52 -4.78
N ARG A 288 -2.59 17.16 -3.49
CA ARG A 288 -3.39 17.83 -2.45
C ARG A 288 -2.95 19.27 -2.15
N PHE A 289 -1.78 19.67 -2.63
CA PHE A 289 -1.22 21.01 -2.40
C PHE A 289 -0.42 21.50 -3.61
N ASP A 290 -0.38 22.82 -3.79
CA ASP A 290 0.30 23.48 -4.90
C ASP A 290 1.74 23.85 -4.52
N LEU A 291 2.71 23.11 -5.05
CA LEU A 291 4.13 23.38 -4.88
C LEU A 291 4.96 22.71 -6.00
N GLU A 292 4.73 23.08 -7.26
CA GLU A 292 5.47 22.48 -8.39
C GLU A 292 6.99 22.78 -8.34
N LEU A 293 7.78 21.89 -8.94
CA LEU A 293 9.20 22.10 -9.21
C LEU A 293 9.34 23.10 -10.37
N THR A 294 10.36 23.94 -10.30
CA THR A 294 10.72 24.86 -11.40
C THR A 294 12.03 24.42 -12.04
N ASP A 295 12.04 24.18 -13.35
CA ASP A 295 13.28 23.93 -14.10
C ASP A 295 14.06 25.23 -14.30
N MET A 296 15.27 25.27 -13.76
CA MET A 296 16.18 26.41 -13.79
C MET A 296 17.42 26.14 -14.65
N THR A 297 17.43 25.05 -15.42
CA THR A 297 18.59 24.59 -16.20
C THR A 297 18.97 25.63 -17.25
N ALA A 298 17.99 26.14 -18.01
CA ALA A 298 18.23 27.18 -19.01
C ALA A 298 18.65 28.52 -18.38
N PHE A 299 18.13 28.84 -17.19
CA PHE A 299 18.47 30.06 -16.45
C PHE A 299 19.94 30.06 -16.02
N PHE A 300 20.46 28.91 -15.58
CA PHE A 300 21.84 28.75 -15.11
C PHE A 300 22.82 28.24 -16.18
N ALA A 301 22.47 28.29 -17.47
CA ALA A 301 23.31 27.75 -18.55
C ALA A 301 24.74 28.35 -18.58
N ASP A 302 24.86 29.65 -18.29
CA ASP A 302 26.13 30.40 -18.27
C ASP A 302 26.64 30.67 -16.84
N THR A 303 26.15 29.92 -15.85
CA THR A 303 26.42 30.21 -14.44
C THR A 303 27.90 30.08 -14.07
N PRO A 304 28.48 31.02 -13.30
CA PRO A 304 29.83 30.86 -12.75
C PRO A 304 29.87 29.86 -11.59
N PHE A 305 28.72 29.47 -11.04
CA PHE A 305 28.66 28.60 -9.88
C PHE A 305 28.78 27.13 -10.27
N ARG A 306 29.97 26.55 -10.04
CA ARG A 306 30.33 25.17 -10.43
C ARG A 306 29.31 24.08 -10.03
N VAL A 307 28.57 24.26 -8.93
CA VAL A 307 27.56 23.27 -8.51
C VAL A 307 26.35 23.24 -9.45
N PHE A 308 25.99 24.37 -10.06
CA PHE A 308 24.87 24.51 -11.00
C PHE A 308 25.29 24.34 -12.47
N GLN A 309 26.59 24.14 -12.74
CA GLN A 309 27.08 23.67 -14.03
C GLN A 309 26.81 22.16 -14.17
N ALA A 310 25.52 21.81 -14.27
CA ALA A 310 25.03 20.44 -14.26
C ALA A 310 23.99 20.25 -15.38
N PRO A 311 23.72 19.00 -15.81
CA PRO A 311 22.76 18.75 -16.89
C PRO A 311 21.31 19.08 -16.51
N TYR A 312 21.00 19.20 -15.21
CA TYR A 312 19.73 19.71 -14.71
C TYR A 312 19.95 20.52 -13.44
N VAL A 313 19.22 21.63 -13.31
CA VAL A 313 19.09 22.43 -12.08
C VAL A 313 17.60 22.70 -11.87
N GLY A 314 17.05 22.24 -10.75
CA GLY A 314 15.66 22.49 -10.38
C GLY A 314 15.55 23.28 -9.08
N ALA A 315 14.40 23.91 -8.87
CA ALA A 315 14.08 24.66 -7.66
C ALA A 315 12.70 24.30 -7.08
N VAL A 316 12.55 24.49 -5.77
CA VAL A 316 11.24 24.46 -5.07
C VAL A 316 11.20 25.58 -4.03
N VAL A 317 10.08 26.29 -3.95
CA VAL A 317 9.93 27.50 -3.11
C VAL A 317 9.17 27.19 -1.83
N MET A 318 9.82 27.33 -0.67
CA MET A 318 9.17 27.29 0.63
C MET A 318 8.70 28.69 1.01
N ALA A 319 7.38 28.89 0.95
CA ALA A 319 6.74 30.14 1.37
C ALA A 319 7.06 30.47 2.84
N GLY A 320 7.48 31.71 3.13
CA GLY A 320 7.83 32.14 4.48
C GLY A 320 9.04 31.42 5.08
N GLY A 321 9.87 30.76 4.26
CA GLY A 321 11.01 29.98 4.73
C GLY A 321 12.30 30.76 4.99
N ALA A 322 12.36 32.07 4.72
CA ALA A 322 13.61 32.85 4.77
C ALA A 322 14.18 33.00 6.20
N ASP A 323 13.32 33.04 7.21
CA ASP A 323 13.68 33.28 8.61
C ASP A 323 14.05 32.00 9.39
N GLN A 324 14.08 30.85 8.70
CA GLN A 324 14.40 29.56 9.30
C GLN A 324 15.74 29.61 10.06
N PRO A 325 15.79 29.11 11.32
CA PRO A 325 17.02 29.04 12.08
C PRO A 325 18.10 28.24 11.35
N ARG A 326 19.37 28.61 11.55
CA ARG A 326 20.51 27.92 10.91
C ARG A 326 20.48 26.39 11.13
N ARG A 327 20.10 25.94 12.33
CA ARG A 327 19.95 24.53 12.66
C ARG A 327 18.92 23.81 11.77
N THR A 328 17.83 24.48 11.40
CA THR A 328 16.81 23.95 10.50
C THR A 328 17.34 23.83 9.08
N LEU A 329 18.10 24.83 8.61
CA LEU A 329 18.78 24.79 7.31
C LEU A 329 19.87 23.70 7.23
N ASP A 330 20.57 23.42 8.33
CA ASP A 330 21.51 22.31 8.43
C ASP A 330 20.77 20.95 8.41
N ALA A 331 19.61 20.84 9.06
CA ALA A 331 18.78 19.63 9.00
C ALA A 331 18.29 19.31 7.58
N TRP A 332 18.05 20.33 6.74
CA TRP A 332 17.76 20.13 5.31
C TRP A 332 18.96 19.53 4.54
N GLN A 333 20.20 19.82 4.95
CA GLN A 333 21.37 19.16 4.37
C GLN A 333 21.42 17.68 4.75
N ASP A 334 21.12 17.37 6.01
CA ASP A 334 21.10 15.99 6.48
C ASP A 334 19.95 15.19 5.87
N PHE A 335 18.79 15.83 5.66
CA PHE A 335 17.66 15.28 4.90
C PHE A 335 18.07 14.82 3.50
N ALA A 336 18.87 15.62 2.78
CA ALA A 336 19.38 15.27 1.46
C ALA A 336 20.42 14.14 1.52
N LYS A 337 21.34 14.17 2.49
CA LYS A 337 22.38 13.14 2.67
C LYS A 337 21.80 11.77 3.03
N GLN A 338 20.77 11.72 3.86
CA GLN A 338 20.07 10.49 4.22
C GLN A 338 19.45 9.80 2.99
N ARG A 339 19.21 10.55 1.92
CA ARG A 339 18.69 10.07 0.63
C ARG A 339 19.80 9.85 -0.42
N GLY A 340 21.06 9.88 -0.01
CA GLY A 340 22.20 9.62 -0.90
C GLY A 340 22.70 10.84 -1.69
N HIS A 341 22.15 12.04 -1.45
CA HIS A 341 22.58 13.26 -2.15
C HIS A 341 23.66 14.02 -1.38
N ARG A 342 24.43 14.86 -2.08
CA ARG A 342 25.56 15.61 -1.47
C ARG A 342 25.09 16.75 -0.55
N GLY A 343 23.92 17.32 -0.81
CA GLY A 343 23.34 18.44 -0.06
C GLY A 343 22.16 19.04 -0.80
N LEU A 344 21.55 20.05 -0.20
CA LEU A 344 20.42 20.79 -0.75
C LEU A 344 20.77 22.28 -0.79
N ALA A 345 21.00 22.82 -1.97
CA ALA A 345 21.38 24.21 -2.12
C ALA A 345 20.18 25.11 -1.79
N TYR A 346 20.41 26.33 -1.27
CA TYR A 346 19.32 27.24 -0.95
C TYR A 346 19.70 28.72 -1.05
N ILE A 347 18.68 29.54 -1.32
CA ILE A 347 18.70 31.01 -1.28
C ILE A 347 17.61 31.46 -0.31
N LEU A 348 17.92 32.42 0.54
CA LEU A 348 16.93 33.09 1.40
C LEU A 348 16.58 34.42 0.74
N VAL A 349 15.30 34.65 0.45
CA VAL A 349 14.81 35.94 -0.05
C VAL A 349 14.37 36.73 1.18
N ASN A 350 15.21 37.65 1.66
CA ASN A 350 14.88 38.43 2.85
C ASN A 350 13.68 39.36 2.59
N GLU A 351 13.04 39.85 3.65
CA GLU A 351 11.89 40.77 3.59
C GLU A 351 12.18 42.06 2.79
N ASP A 352 13.44 42.52 2.78
CA ASP A 352 13.88 43.68 2.01
C ASP A 352 14.21 43.35 0.53
N GLY A 353 13.99 42.10 0.11
CA GLY A 353 14.30 41.59 -1.24
C GLY A 353 15.76 41.20 -1.43
N THR A 354 16.63 41.37 -0.43
CA THR A 354 18.04 40.96 -0.55
C THR A 354 18.20 39.44 -0.50
N LEU A 355 19.14 38.91 -1.27
CA LEU A 355 19.39 37.47 -1.30
C LEU A 355 20.46 37.05 -0.29
N GLY A 356 20.07 36.21 0.66
CA GLY A 356 20.92 35.53 1.62
C GLY A 356 21.25 34.09 1.23
N GLY A 357 22.05 33.44 2.06
CA GLY A 357 22.43 32.02 1.91
C GLY A 357 23.75 31.78 1.16
N PRO A 358 24.22 30.53 1.15
CA PRO A 358 25.52 30.16 0.59
C PRO A 358 25.54 30.22 -0.95
N VAL A 359 24.40 30.01 -1.61
CA VAL A 359 24.30 30.04 -3.08
C VAL A 359 24.40 31.46 -3.61
N ALA A 360 23.68 32.41 -3.00
CA ALA A 360 23.61 33.80 -3.46
C ALA A 360 24.99 34.47 -3.62
N LYS A 361 25.98 34.10 -2.79
CA LYS A 361 27.36 34.63 -2.86
C LYS A 361 28.11 34.23 -4.13
N ASN A 362 27.74 33.10 -4.75
CA ASN A 362 28.45 32.50 -5.88
C ASN A 362 27.77 32.75 -7.24
N LEU A 363 26.58 33.35 -7.24
CA LEU A 363 25.88 33.76 -8.46
C LEU A 363 26.49 35.04 -9.05
N SER A 364 26.31 35.25 -10.35
CA SER A 364 26.56 36.53 -11.02
C SER A 364 25.57 37.61 -10.55
N GLU A 365 25.87 38.87 -10.85
CA GLU A 365 24.96 39.99 -10.53
C GLU A 365 23.60 39.84 -11.21
N LYS A 366 23.58 39.52 -12.52
CA LYS A 366 22.37 39.26 -13.28
C LYS A 366 21.53 38.12 -12.67
N GLU A 367 22.15 36.99 -12.36
CA GLU A 367 21.44 35.86 -11.74
C GLU A 367 20.85 36.25 -10.37
N ARG A 368 21.59 37.00 -9.55
CA ARG A 368 21.09 37.46 -8.24
C ARG A 368 19.87 38.37 -8.38
N GLU A 369 19.82 39.24 -9.38
CA GLU A 369 18.71 40.17 -9.55
C GLU A 369 17.43 39.46 -10.04
N THR A 370 17.56 38.42 -10.86
CA THR A 370 16.40 37.80 -11.53
C THR A 370 16.02 36.42 -11.01
N VAL A 371 16.83 35.77 -10.16
CA VAL A 371 16.56 34.37 -9.72
C VAL A 371 15.26 34.25 -8.93
N ALA A 372 14.92 35.21 -8.06
CA ALA A 372 13.70 35.18 -7.26
C ALA A 372 12.45 35.27 -8.15
N GLU A 373 12.47 36.15 -9.16
CA GLU A 373 11.39 36.26 -10.15
C GLU A 373 11.27 34.98 -10.99
N ALA A 374 12.40 34.42 -11.44
CA ALA A 374 12.42 33.24 -12.28
C ALA A 374 11.82 31.99 -11.61
N VAL A 375 11.95 31.86 -10.29
CA VAL A 375 11.33 30.77 -9.50
C VAL A 375 9.98 31.16 -8.89
N GLY A 376 9.50 32.39 -9.11
CA GLY A 376 8.26 32.89 -8.53
C GLY A 376 8.29 33.11 -7.01
N ALA A 377 9.47 33.27 -6.41
CA ALA A 377 9.62 33.53 -4.97
C ALA A 377 9.33 34.97 -4.60
N LYS A 378 8.79 35.18 -3.40
CA LYS A 378 8.50 36.49 -2.81
C LYS A 378 9.47 36.80 -1.67
N PRO A 379 9.61 38.09 -1.26
CA PRO A 379 10.27 38.43 0.00
C PRO A 379 9.68 37.61 1.17
N GLY A 380 10.55 37.04 1.99
CA GLY A 380 10.21 36.12 3.07
C GLY A 380 10.36 34.63 2.71
N ASP A 381 10.58 34.26 1.45
CA ASP A 381 10.64 32.86 1.02
C ASP A 381 12.05 32.24 1.06
N CYS A 382 12.11 30.91 1.16
CA CYS A 382 13.34 30.14 0.96
C CYS A 382 13.23 29.30 -0.31
N VAL A 383 14.19 29.47 -1.22
CA VAL A 383 14.26 28.70 -2.47
C VAL A 383 15.28 27.59 -2.28
N PHE A 384 14.86 26.33 -2.37
CA PHE A 384 15.75 25.18 -2.39
C PHE A 384 16.08 24.78 -3.82
N PHE A 385 17.29 24.27 -4.04
CA PHE A 385 17.81 23.85 -5.34
C PHE A 385 18.46 22.47 -5.26
N ALA A 386 18.25 21.67 -6.30
CA ALA A 386 19.01 20.46 -6.56
C ALA A 386 19.60 20.53 -7.98
N ALA A 387 20.86 20.11 -8.12
CA ALA A 387 21.57 20.12 -9.39
C ALA A 387 22.33 18.79 -9.57
N GLY A 388 22.34 18.26 -10.79
CA GLY A 388 22.97 16.98 -11.09
C GLY A 388 22.28 16.23 -12.22
N LYS A 389 22.25 14.91 -12.13
CA LYS A 389 21.44 14.08 -13.04
C LYS A 389 19.96 14.42 -12.85
N PRO A 390 19.17 14.52 -13.94
CA PRO A 390 17.75 14.89 -13.84
C PRO A 390 16.94 14.02 -12.87
N ALA A 391 17.06 12.69 -12.96
CA ALA A 391 16.33 11.76 -12.11
C ALA A 391 16.62 11.99 -10.61
N ASP A 392 17.90 12.00 -10.22
CA ASP A 392 18.33 12.20 -8.83
C ASP A 392 17.88 13.57 -8.28
N ALA A 393 18.06 14.64 -9.05
CA ALA A 393 17.74 15.99 -8.62
C ALA A 393 16.23 16.20 -8.48
N ARG A 394 15.44 15.68 -9.42
CA ARG A 394 13.96 15.70 -9.36
C ARG A 394 13.45 14.90 -8.16
N ALA A 395 13.99 13.69 -7.92
CA ALA A 395 13.61 12.88 -6.78
C ALA A 395 13.89 13.59 -5.43
N LEU A 396 15.05 14.27 -5.30
CA LEU A 396 15.37 15.06 -4.11
C LEU A 396 14.40 16.24 -3.94
N LEU A 397 14.08 16.98 -5.01
CA LEU A 397 13.16 18.11 -4.95
C LEU A 397 11.71 17.67 -4.70
N GLY A 398 11.28 16.55 -5.26
CA GLY A 398 9.98 15.94 -4.96
C GLY A 398 9.85 15.54 -3.49
N ALA A 399 10.89 14.94 -2.91
CA ALA A 399 10.93 14.69 -1.46
C ALA A 399 10.93 15.99 -0.64
N THR A 400 11.65 17.01 -1.10
CA THR A 400 11.71 18.33 -0.44
C THR A 400 10.35 19.01 -0.46
N ARG A 401 9.62 18.94 -1.57
CA ARG A 401 8.25 19.43 -1.73
C ARG A 401 7.31 18.82 -0.69
N LEU A 402 7.33 17.49 -0.53
CA LEU A 402 6.50 16.78 0.45
C LEU A 402 6.84 17.20 1.89
N GLU A 403 8.12 17.33 2.21
CA GLU A 403 8.56 17.78 3.54
C GLU A 403 8.14 19.24 3.82
N ILE A 404 8.21 20.13 2.82
CA ILE A 404 7.69 21.50 2.94
C ILE A 404 6.17 21.47 3.19
N GLY A 405 5.43 20.70 2.40
CA GLY A 405 3.98 20.56 2.55
C GLY A 405 3.56 20.10 3.94
N GLY A 406 4.27 19.11 4.49
CA GLY A 406 4.04 18.63 5.86
C GLY A 406 4.37 19.68 6.93
N ARG A 407 5.51 20.37 6.82
CA ARG A 407 5.92 21.40 7.80
C ARG A 407 5.03 22.63 7.81
N LEU A 408 4.52 23.03 6.65
CA LEU A 408 3.65 24.18 6.48
C LEU A 408 2.15 23.83 6.64
N GLY A 409 1.82 22.55 6.86
CA GLY A 409 0.43 22.10 6.99
C GLY A 409 -0.40 22.34 5.73
N LEU A 410 0.21 22.26 4.55
CA LEU A 410 -0.46 22.49 3.26
C LEU A 410 -1.30 21.29 2.80
N ILE A 411 -1.10 20.14 3.44
CA ILE A 411 -1.74 18.88 3.06
C ILE A 411 -3.03 18.73 3.86
N ASP A 412 -4.18 18.76 3.17
CA ASP A 412 -5.46 18.39 3.78
C ASP A 412 -5.53 16.86 3.96
N GLU A 413 -5.43 16.41 5.20
CA GLU A 413 -5.51 14.98 5.58
C GLU A 413 -6.90 14.36 5.41
N ASN A 414 -7.91 15.17 5.07
CA ASN A 414 -9.24 14.68 4.73
C ASN A 414 -9.54 14.71 3.23
N ALA A 415 -8.69 15.36 2.43
CA ALA A 415 -8.86 15.41 0.99
C ALA A 415 -8.45 14.08 0.33
N TRP A 416 -9.18 13.74 -0.74
CA TRP A 416 -8.85 12.62 -1.63
C TRP A 416 -8.52 13.16 -3.01
N SER A 417 -7.28 12.94 -3.43
CA SER A 417 -6.76 13.36 -4.72
C SER A 417 -6.32 12.14 -5.51
N PHE A 418 -6.95 11.95 -6.67
CA PHE A 418 -6.66 10.86 -7.59
C PHE A 418 -6.08 11.39 -8.89
N VAL A 419 -5.05 10.70 -9.41
CA VAL A 419 -4.48 10.98 -10.71
C VAL A 419 -4.01 9.68 -11.36
N TRP A 420 -4.26 9.56 -12.66
CA TRP A 420 -3.60 8.57 -13.50
C TRP A 420 -2.31 9.15 -14.04
N VAL A 421 -1.22 8.41 -13.87
CA VAL A 421 0.03 8.66 -14.58
C VAL A 421 0.06 7.72 -15.77
N VAL A 422 0.30 8.26 -16.97
CA VAL A 422 0.30 7.52 -18.24
C VAL A 422 1.57 7.83 -19.04
N ASP A 423 1.75 7.20 -20.20
CA ASP A 423 2.88 7.45 -21.11
C ASP A 423 4.24 7.25 -20.42
N PHE A 424 4.35 6.16 -19.67
CA PHE A 424 5.60 5.77 -19.05
C PHE A 424 6.67 5.40 -20.08
N PRO A 425 7.96 5.65 -19.81
CA PRO A 425 9.05 5.06 -20.56
C PRO A 425 8.94 3.53 -20.52
N MET A 426 9.15 2.88 -21.65
CA MET A 426 9.12 1.43 -21.76
C MET A 426 10.31 0.78 -21.04
N PHE A 427 11.47 1.42 -21.13
CA PHE A 427 12.73 0.94 -20.58
C PHE A 427 13.41 1.97 -19.69
N ILE A 428 14.18 1.48 -18.73
CA ILE A 428 15.17 2.24 -17.95
C ILE A 428 16.55 1.63 -18.15
N SER A 429 17.61 2.42 -17.98
CA SER A 429 18.97 1.89 -18.02
C SER A 429 19.19 0.90 -16.87
N ALA A 430 19.87 -0.21 -17.14
CA ALA A 430 20.17 -1.22 -16.12
C ALA A 430 21.02 -0.67 -14.96
N ASP A 431 21.82 0.36 -15.21
CA ASP A 431 22.67 1.04 -14.22
C ASP A 431 21.88 1.97 -13.28
N GLU A 432 20.60 2.23 -13.57
CA GLU A 432 19.73 3.17 -12.85
C GLU A 432 18.64 2.49 -12.00
N SER A 433 18.57 1.14 -11.99
CA SER A 433 17.58 0.38 -11.23
C SER A 433 18.22 -0.67 -10.33
N ASP A 434 17.79 -0.70 -9.07
CA ASP A 434 18.17 -1.70 -8.06
C ASP A 434 17.40 -3.03 -8.18
N ASP A 435 16.43 -3.12 -9.10
CA ASP A 435 15.59 -4.31 -9.27
C ASP A 435 16.35 -5.48 -9.91
N VAL A 436 15.88 -6.70 -9.64
CA VAL A 436 16.46 -7.92 -10.20
C VAL A 436 16.24 -7.92 -11.71
N ALA A 437 17.33 -7.83 -12.46
CA ALA A 437 17.28 -7.81 -13.91
C ALA A 437 16.72 -9.14 -14.43
N VAL A 438 15.69 -9.09 -15.28
CA VAL A 438 15.16 -10.29 -15.96
C VAL A 438 16.19 -10.87 -16.94
N GLY A 439 17.08 -10.02 -17.48
CA GLY A 439 18.21 -10.36 -18.36
C GLY A 439 19.46 -9.51 -18.10
N GLY A 440 20.55 -9.76 -18.84
CA GLY A 440 21.85 -9.10 -18.66
C GLY A 440 22.09 -7.86 -19.55
N GLY A 441 21.05 -7.35 -20.23
CA GLY A 441 21.15 -6.26 -21.19
C GLY A 441 21.31 -4.87 -20.58
N LYS A 442 21.50 -3.86 -21.45
CA LYS A 442 21.63 -2.45 -21.06
C LYS A 442 20.31 -1.82 -20.59
N TRP A 443 19.19 -2.46 -20.92
CA TRP A 443 17.84 -1.96 -20.65
C TRP A 443 17.09 -2.94 -19.75
N LYS A 444 16.35 -2.39 -18.78
CA LYS A 444 15.36 -3.09 -17.97
C LYS A 444 13.98 -2.53 -18.30
N ALA A 445 12.95 -3.36 -18.29
CA ALA A 445 11.57 -2.87 -18.42
C ALA A 445 11.20 -2.06 -17.17
N LEU A 446 10.52 -0.92 -17.34
CA LEU A 446 10.12 -0.09 -16.20
C LEU A 446 8.96 -0.71 -15.40
N HIS A 447 7.98 -1.31 -16.08
CA HIS A 447 6.88 -2.06 -15.44
C HIS A 447 7.14 -3.57 -15.47
N HIS A 448 7.07 -4.17 -16.67
CA HIS A 448 7.45 -5.58 -16.91
C HIS A 448 7.65 -5.84 -18.40
N ALA A 449 8.32 -6.95 -18.73
CA ALA A 449 8.73 -7.33 -20.08
C ALA A 449 7.58 -7.57 -21.09
N PHE A 450 6.34 -7.74 -20.62
CA PHE A 450 5.16 -8.00 -21.45
C PHE A 450 4.37 -6.74 -21.83
N THR A 451 4.87 -5.55 -21.47
CA THR A 451 4.19 -4.28 -21.70
C THR A 451 4.27 -3.88 -23.17
N SER A 452 3.14 -3.50 -23.79
CA SER A 452 3.15 -3.02 -25.16
C SER A 452 3.75 -1.60 -25.25
N PRO A 453 4.65 -1.34 -26.22
CA PRO A 453 4.96 0.04 -26.62
C PRO A 453 3.71 0.70 -27.21
N THR A 454 3.69 2.04 -27.25
CA THR A 454 2.68 2.76 -28.05
C THR A 454 2.91 2.53 -29.55
N PRO A 455 1.89 2.70 -30.41
CA PRO A 455 1.97 2.32 -31.83
C PRO A 455 3.08 3.05 -32.59
N GLU A 456 3.40 4.27 -32.16
CA GLU A 456 4.43 5.14 -32.72
C GLU A 456 5.85 4.60 -32.53
N TRP A 457 6.05 3.74 -31.52
CA TRP A 457 7.34 3.19 -31.13
C TRP A 457 7.59 1.76 -31.61
N ILE A 458 6.55 1.01 -31.99
CA ILE A 458 6.67 -0.39 -32.46
C ILE A 458 7.74 -0.53 -33.56
N GLY A 459 7.74 0.37 -34.55
CA GLY A 459 8.69 0.34 -35.66
C GLY A 459 10.08 0.94 -35.37
N LYS A 460 10.28 1.58 -34.22
CA LYS A 460 11.50 2.33 -33.86
C LYS A 460 12.22 1.77 -32.64
N LEU A 461 11.67 0.72 -32.03
CA LEU A 461 12.09 0.22 -30.73
C LEU A 461 13.57 -0.20 -30.67
N ALA A 462 14.08 -0.77 -31.77
CA ALA A 462 15.48 -1.15 -31.87
C ALA A 462 16.43 0.04 -32.05
N ASP A 463 15.97 1.11 -32.69
CA ASP A 463 16.80 2.27 -33.05
C ASP A 463 16.93 3.25 -31.87
N ASP A 464 15.85 3.42 -31.10
CA ASP A 464 15.79 4.38 -30.00
C ASP A 464 14.98 3.85 -28.80
N PRO A 465 15.45 2.77 -28.13
CA PRO A 465 14.74 2.17 -27.01
C PRO A 465 14.61 3.11 -25.79
N GLY A 466 15.51 4.08 -25.63
CA GLY A 466 15.54 4.97 -24.47
C GLY A 466 14.41 6.00 -24.44
N ASN A 467 13.84 6.33 -25.60
CA ASN A 467 12.72 7.27 -25.70
C ASN A 467 11.38 6.56 -25.92
N ALA A 468 11.38 5.23 -26.04
CA ALA A 468 10.18 4.45 -26.29
C ALA A 468 9.17 4.59 -25.13
N LEU A 469 7.92 4.90 -25.47
CA LEU A 469 6.82 4.98 -24.53
C LEU A 469 5.99 3.71 -24.53
N ALA A 470 5.45 3.38 -23.37
CA ALA A 470 4.60 2.22 -23.12
C ALA A 470 3.14 2.62 -22.93
N TYR A 471 2.23 1.74 -23.34
CA TYR A 471 0.84 1.76 -22.87
C TYR A 471 0.74 1.22 -21.45
N ALA A 472 1.37 1.91 -20.52
CA ALA A 472 1.34 1.63 -19.10
C ALA A 472 0.74 2.81 -18.35
N TYR A 473 0.07 2.49 -17.25
CA TYR A 473 -0.71 3.44 -16.48
C TYR A 473 -0.76 3.04 -15.02
N ASP A 474 -0.57 4.03 -14.15
CA ASP A 474 -0.65 3.87 -12.70
C ASP A 474 -1.72 4.82 -12.15
N ILE A 475 -2.52 4.32 -11.21
CA ILE A 475 -3.44 5.15 -10.44
C ILE A 475 -2.84 5.48 -9.07
N VAL A 476 -2.81 6.77 -8.78
CA VAL A 476 -2.21 7.34 -7.60
C VAL A 476 -3.30 8.00 -6.76
N CYS A 477 -3.29 7.77 -5.45
CA CYS A 477 -4.15 8.41 -4.47
C CYS A 477 -3.29 9.07 -3.39
N ASN A 478 -3.38 10.39 -3.23
CA ASN A 478 -2.67 11.14 -2.19
C ASN A 478 -1.16 10.80 -2.14
N GLY A 479 -0.48 10.78 -3.29
CA GLY A 479 0.94 10.42 -3.40
C GLY A 479 1.28 8.94 -3.22
N ASN A 480 0.28 8.06 -3.14
CA ASN A 480 0.45 6.62 -3.04
C ASN A 480 0.02 5.96 -4.34
N GLU A 481 0.91 5.20 -4.96
CA GLU A 481 0.56 4.26 -6.03
C GLU A 481 -0.35 3.16 -5.45
N ILE A 482 -1.61 3.13 -5.89
CA ILE A 482 -2.63 2.18 -5.41
C ILE A 482 -2.93 1.09 -6.44
N GLY A 483 -2.50 1.25 -7.69
CA GLY A 483 -2.57 0.23 -8.72
C GLY A 483 -1.80 0.62 -9.97
N GLY A 484 -1.42 -0.38 -10.75
CA GLY A 484 -0.62 -0.22 -11.95
C GLY A 484 -0.91 -1.31 -12.96
N GLY A 485 -0.81 -0.97 -14.24
CA GLY A 485 -1.25 -1.83 -15.33
C GLY A 485 -0.67 -1.44 -16.67
N SER A 486 -0.94 -2.27 -17.67
CA SER A 486 -0.54 -1.99 -19.04
C SER A 486 -1.38 -2.76 -20.05
N ILE A 487 -1.38 -2.29 -21.29
CA ILE A 487 -1.70 -3.11 -22.44
C ILE A 487 -0.55 -4.08 -22.70
N ARG A 488 -0.86 -5.32 -23.09
CA ARG A 488 0.12 -6.39 -23.26
C ARG A 488 0.55 -6.57 -24.70
N ILE A 489 1.78 -7.01 -24.88
CA ILE A 489 2.24 -7.53 -26.16
C ILE A 489 1.54 -8.87 -26.42
N HIS A 490 0.83 -8.97 -27.54
CA HIS A 490 0.23 -10.22 -28.01
C HIS A 490 0.89 -10.73 -29.31
N GLN A 491 1.79 -9.95 -29.92
CA GLN A 491 2.50 -10.32 -31.14
C GLN A 491 3.85 -10.94 -30.80
N GLN A 492 4.07 -12.18 -31.25
CA GLN A 492 5.27 -12.95 -30.92
C GLN A 492 6.58 -12.26 -31.32
N GLU A 493 6.64 -11.68 -32.52
CA GLU A 493 7.87 -11.03 -33.02
C GLU A 493 8.21 -9.76 -32.22
N LEU A 494 7.20 -8.99 -31.82
CA LEU A 494 7.40 -7.84 -30.95
C LEU A 494 7.89 -8.26 -29.56
N GLN A 495 7.34 -9.34 -28.99
CA GLN A 495 7.77 -9.85 -27.69
C GLN A 495 9.22 -10.32 -27.71
N LYS A 496 9.65 -10.99 -28.80
CA LYS A 496 11.04 -11.40 -29.01
C LYS A 496 11.97 -10.18 -29.08
N GLN A 497 11.60 -9.16 -29.84
CA GLN A 497 12.38 -7.92 -29.94
C GLN A 497 12.58 -7.25 -28.57
N VAL A 498 11.55 -7.24 -27.72
CA VAL A 498 11.66 -6.71 -26.35
C VAL A 498 12.62 -7.55 -25.49
N PHE A 499 12.55 -8.88 -25.58
CA PHE A 499 13.48 -9.76 -24.87
C PHE A 499 14.93 -9.55 -25.32
N GLU A 500 15.18 -9.43 -26.62
CA GLU A 500 16.52 -9.16 -27.16
C GLU A 500 17.09 -7.83 -26.64
N LEU A 501 16.28 -6.76 -26.58
CA LEU A 501 16.69 -5.47 -26.01
C LEU A 501 17.03 -5.55 -24.52
N MET A 502 16.35 -6.42 -23.78
CA MET A 502 16.64 -6.74 -22.38
C MET A 502 17.82 -7.70 -22.20
N GLY A 503 18.43 -8.17 -23.30
CA GLY A 503 19.57 -9.09 -23.29
C GLY A 503 19.19 -10.54 -22.96
N LEU A 504 17.95 -10.94 -23.22
CA LEU A 504 17.49 -12.33 -23.14
C LEU A 504 17.62 -12.97 -24.52
N GLY A 505 18.56 -13.90 -24.66
CA GLY A 505 18.71 -14.68 -25.90
C GLY A 505 17.52 -15.64 -26.11
N GLU A 506 17.37 -16.15 -27.33
CA GLU A 506 16.25 -17.04 -27.71
C GLU A 506 16.17 -18.29 -26.82
N GLU A 507 17.29 -18.97 -26.56
CA GLU A 507 17.32 -20.16 -25.69
C GLU A 507 16.86 -19.83 -24.25
N GLU A 508 17.32 -18.70 -23.71
CA GLU A 508 16.98 -18.28 -22.35
C GLU A 508 15.51 -17.82 -22.25
N ALA A 509 15.03 -17.11 -23.26
CA ALA A 509 13.63 -16.70 -23.38
C ALA A 509 12.70 -17.93 -23.51
N GLN A 510 13.08 -18.92 -24.32
CA GLN A 510 12.31 -20.17 -24.45
C GLN A 510 12.40 -21.00 -23.17
N GLU A 511 13.55 -21.05 -22.50
CA GLU A 511 13.69 -21.73 -21.22
C GLU A 511 12.75 -21.10 -20.19
N LYS A 512 12.81 -19.78 -19.98
CA LYS A 512 12.05 -19.08 -18.93
C LYS A 512 10.57 -18.92 -19.28
N PHE A 513 10.26 -18.50 -20.50
CA PHE A 513 8.92 -18.05 -20.93
C PHE A 513 8.34 -18.86 -22.09
N GLY A 514 8.96 -19.98 -22.48
CA GLY A 514 8.52 -20.77 -23.63
C GLY A 514 7.04 -21.16 -23.59
N PHE A 515 6.49 -21.49 -22.42
CA PHE A 515 5.07 -21.81 -22.29
C PHE A 515 4.13 -20.64 -22.64
N LEU A 516 4.54 -19.39 -22.40
CA LEU A 516 3.79 -18.20 -22.79
C LEU A 516 3.98 -17.91 -24.28
N LEU A 517 5.22 -17.98 -24.77
CA LEU A 517 5.55 -17.77 -26.17
C LEU A 517 4.85 -18.79 -27.09
N ASP A 518 4.83 -20.06 -26.68
CA ASP A 518 4.11 -21.13 -27.37
C ASP A 518 2.60 -20.85 -27.36
N ALA A 519 2.03 -20.36 -26.25
CA ALA A 519 0.62 -19.97 -26.18
C ALA A 519 0.30 -18.83 -27.15
N PHE A 520 1.20 -17.86 -27.32
CA PHE A 520 1.04 -16.75 -28.27
C PHE A 520 1.09 -17.18 -29.74
N ALA A 521 1.52 -18.40 -30.05
CA ALA A 521 1.41 -18.95 -31.41
C ALA A 521 -0.03 -19.36 -31.77
N PHE A 522 -0.95 -19.46 -30.79
CA PHE A 522 -2.31 -19.95 -30.98
C PHE A 522 -3.38 -18.85 -30.97
N GLY A 523 -3.03 -17.67 -31.50
CA GLY A 523 -3.99 -16.56 -31.69
C GLY A 523 -4.38 -15.82 -30.41
N PRO A 524 -3.41 -15.28 -29.64
CA PRO A 524 -3.70 -14.47 -28.46
C PRO A 524 -4.47 -13.20 -28.87
N PRO A 525 -5.55 -12.82 -28.15
CA PRO A 525 -6.24 -11.57 -28.42
C PRO A 525 -5.37 -10.37 -27.96
N PRO A 526 -5.59 -9.16 -28.51
CA PRO A 526 -5.19 -7.94 -27.82
C PRO A 526 -5.78 -7.95 -26.40
N HIS A 527 -4.97 -7.66 -25.39
CA HIS A 527 -5.41 -7.71 -24.01
C HIS A 527 -4.63 -6.71 -23.15
N GLY A 528 -5.22 -6.34 -22.03
CA GLY A 528 -4.65 -5.40 -21.08
C GLY A 528 -5.27 -5.58 -19.71
N GLY A 529 -4.61 -5.08 -18.69
CA GLY A 529 -5.10 -5.25 -17.32
C GLY A 529 -4.44 -4.32 -16.33
N ILE A 530 -4.81 -4.51 -15.07
CA ILE A 530 -4.36 -3.70 -13.94
C ILE A 530 -4.34 -4.56 -12.68
N ALA A 531 -3.42 -4.26 -11.77
CA ALA A 531 -3.39 -4.83 -10.44
C ALA A 531 -3.44 -3.71 -9.41
N PHE A 532 -4.34 -3.81 -8.42
CA PHE A 532 -4.42 -2.87 -7.31
C PHE A 532 -3.70 -3.42 -6.09
N GLY A 533 -2.89 -2.58 -5.44
CA GLY A 533 -2.26 -2.85 -4.15
C GLY A 533 -3.32 -2.87 -3.04
N TRP A 534 -3.93 -4.03 -2.81
CA TRP A 534 -5.15 -4.14 -2.02
C TRP A 534 -4.95 -3.76 -0.55
N ASP A 535 -3.82 -4.15 0.03
CA ASP A 535 -3.45 -3.76 1.40
C ASP A 535 -3.33 -2.23 1.52
N ARG A 536 -2.78 -1.56 0.51
CA ARG A 536 -2.60 -0.11 0.52
C ARG A 536 -3.91 0.65 0.38
N ILE A 537 -4.81 0.19 -0.49
CA ILE A 537 -6.16 0.76 -0.58
C ILE A 537 -6.89 0.66 0.76
N VAL A 538 -6.87 -0.50 1.39
CA VAL A 538 -7.54 -0.68 2.69
C VAL A 538 -6.89 0.17 3.78
N MET A 539 -5.56 0.30 3.77
CA MET A 539 -4.83 1.20 4.69
C MET A 539 -5.28 2.65 4.54
N LEU A 540 -5.38 3.15 3.31
CA LEU A 540 -5.87 4.51 3.03
C LEU A 540 -7.32 4.68 3.49
N LEU A 541 -8.22 3.77 3.12
CA LEU A 541 -9.64 3.84 3.51
C LEU A 541 -9.84 3.76 5.03
N ALA A 542 -9.01 2.97 5.73
CA ALA A 542 -9.03 2.87 7.18
C ALA A 542 -8.34 4.06 7.88
N LYS A 543 -7.68 4.95 7.14
CA LYS A 543 -6.75 5.97 7.66
C LYS A 543 -5.73 5.37 8.63
N ALA A 544 -5.20 4.21 8.28
CA ALA A 544 -4.22 3.50 9.10
C ALA A 544 -2.79 3.97 8.77
N ASP A 545 -1.93 4.03 9.78
CA ASP A 545 -0.54 4.47 9.62
C ASP A 545 0.37 3.42 8.94
N SER A 546 -0.08 2.15 8.92
CA SER A 546 0.71 1.02 8.43
C SER A 546 -0.15 -0.04 7.77
N LEU A 547 0.40 -0.71 6.75
CA LEU A 547 -0.20 -1.91 6.14
C LEU A 547 -0.47 -3.01 7.18
N ARG A 548 0.33 -3.05 8.25
CA ARG A 548 0.19 -4.05 9.32
C ARG A 548 -1.12 -3.92 10.08
N ASP A 549 -1.69 -2.73 10.18
CA ASP A 549 -2.95 -2.51 10.88
C ASP A 549 -4.16 -3.04 10.10
N VAL A 550 -4.02 -3.20 8.78
CA VAL A 550 -5.07 -3.71 7.87
C VAL A 550 -4.85 -5.15 7.41
N ILE A 551 -3.84 -5.82 7.95
CA ILE A 551 -3.58 -7.26 7.78
C ILE A 551 -3.86 -7.98 9.10
N ALA A 552 -4.50 -9.14 9.04
CA ALA A 552 -4.89 -9.88 10.25
C ALA A 552 -3.66 -10.30 11.08
N PHE A 553 -2.66 -10.91 10.43
CA PHE A 553 -1.43 -11.43 11.05
C PHE A 553 -0.20 -11.03 10.23
N PRO A 554 0.22 -9.75 10.31
CA PRO A 554 1.32 -9.22 9.49
C PRO A 554 2.69 -9.68 9.99
N LYS A 555 3.70 -9.53 9.13
CA LYS A 555 5.11 -9.68 9.50
C LYS A 555 5.72 -8.34 9.91
N THR A 556 6.69 -8.39 10.82
CA THR A 556 7.56 -7.27 11.20
C THR A 556 8.77 -7.17 10.27
N GLY A 557 9.69 -6.22 10.56
CA GLY A 557 10.95 -6.13 9.84
C GLY A 557 11.70 -7.46 9.80
N GLY A 558 12.34 -7.75 8.66
CA GLY A 558 13.03 -9.03 8.42
C GLY A 558 12.10 -10.22 8.16
N GLY A 559 10.80 -10.01 7.95
CA GLY A 559 9.85 -11.07 7.63
C GLY A 559 9.45 -11.92 8.84
N PHE A 560 9.77 -11.45 10.05
CA PHE A 560 9.50 -12.16 11.28
C PHE A 560 8.03 -12.04 11.70
N ASP A 561 7.50 -13.10 12.31
CA ASP A 561 6.16 -13.16 12.86
C ASP A 561 6.24 -13.27 14.40
N PRO A 562 6.01 -12.17 15.14
CA PRO A 562 6.05 -12.19 16.60
C PRO A 562 5.02 -13.12 17.26
N LEU A 563 3.92 -13.43 16.58
CA LEU A 563 2.86 -14.28 17.11
C LEU A 563 3.28 -15.75 17.11
N THR A 564 3.83 -16.22 16.00
CA THR A 564 4.18 -17.63 15.79
C THR A 564 5.66 -17.92 15.96
N ALA A 565 6.48 -16.88 16.11
CA ALA A 565 7.94 -16.91 16.08
C ALA A 565 8.53 -17.48 14.77
N ALA A 566 7.84 -17.27 13.64
CA ALA A 566 8.32 -17.65 12.32
C ALA A 566 9.22 -16.57 11.68
N PRO A 567 10.17 -16.92 10.80
CA PRO A 567 10.57 -18.28 10.43
C PRO A 567 11.35 -18.98 11.58
N ALA A 568 11.29 -20.31 11.61
CA ALA A 568 11.96 -21.14 12.61
C ALA A 568 12.73 -22.30 11.95
N PRO A 569 13.77 -22.86 12.61
CA PRO A 569 14.47 -24.04 12.10
C PRO A 569 13.53 -25.24 11.93
N ILE A 570 13.69 -25.97 10.83
CA ILE A 570 13.03 -27.26 10.61
C ILE A 570 13.86 -28.42 11.20
N THR A 571 13.23 -29.58 11.38
CA THR A 571 13.96 -30.76 11.88
C THR A 571 14.92 -31.32 10.82
N PRO A 572 15.99 -32.02 11.22
CA PRO A 572 16.89 -32.70 10.28
C PRO A 572 16.18 -33.71 9.36
N GLU A 573 15.13 -34.36 9.85
CA GLU A 573 14.30 -35.30 9.08
C GLU A 573 13.56 -34.59 7.95
N GLN A 574 12.86 -33.48 8.27
CA GLN A 574 12.17 -32.66 7.26
C GLN A 574 13.14 -32.12 6.20
N ARG A 575 14.33 -31.66 6.62
CA ARG A 575 15.37 -31.16 5.70
C ARG A 575 15.85 -32.24 4.72
N LYS A 576 16.03 -33.48 5.22
CA LYS A 576 16.42 -34.63 4.40
C LYS A 576 15.32 -35.02 3.42
N GLU A 577 14.06 -35.11 3.89
CA GLU A 577 12.93 -35.47 3.05
C GLU A 577 12.68 -34.43 1.95
N ALA A 578 12.75 -33.14 2.27
CA ALA A 578 12.57 -32.06 1.31
C ALA A 578 13.65 -32.03 0.22
N GLY A 579 14.75 -32.78 0.37
CA GLY A 579 15.81 -32.86 -0.63
C GLY A 579 16.61 -31.56 -0.76
N ILE A 580 16.71 -30.76 0.31
CA ILE A 580 17.40 -29.45 0.29
C ILE A 580 18.87 -29.58 -0.15
N ASP A 581 19.54 -30.66 0.26
CA ASP A 581 20.94 -30.92 -0.11
C ASP A 581 21.09 -31.81 -1.36
N ALA A 582 20.00 -32.10 -2.07
CA ALA A 582 20.07 -32.95 -3.25
C ALA A 582 20.87 -32.23 -4.34
N LYS A 583 21.88 -32.92 -4.88
CA LYS A 583 22.63 -32.41 -6.03
C LYS A 583 21.78 -32.61 -7.29
N PRO A 584 21.40 -31.54 -8.02
CA PRO A 584 20.63 -31.69 -9.23
C PRO A 584 21.41 -32.53 -10.25
N ALA A 585 20.70 -33.42 -10.94
CA ALA A 585 21.29 -34.12 -12.09
C ALA A 585 21.61 -33.08 -13.18
N PRO A 586 22.74 -33.22 -13.91
CA PRO A 586 23.02 -32.34 -15.04
C PRO A 586 21.85 -32.38 -16.03
N PRO A 587 21.52 -31.24 -16.68
CA PRO A 587 20.44 -31.20 -17.66
C PRO A 587 20.68 -32.27 -18.73
N ALA A 588 19.64 -33.02 -19.08
CA ALA A 588 19.72 -34.00 -20.16
C ALA A 588 20.11 -33.25 -21.44
N LYS A 589 21.19 -33.69 -22.10
CA LYS A 589 21.53 -33.21 -23.43
C LYS A 589 20.42 -33.70 -24.37
N ASN A 590 19.55 -32.81 -24.80
CA ASN A 590 18.66 -33.05 -25.94
C ASN A 590 19.42 -32.78 -27.23
#